data_AF-R6RM84-F1
#
_entry.id   AF-R6RM84-F1
#
_cell.length_a   1.000
_cell.length_b   1.000
_cell.length_c   1.000
_cell.angle_alpha   90.00
_cell.angle_beta   90.00
_cell.angle_gamma   90.00
#
_symmetry.space_group_name_H-M   'P 1'
#
loop_
_entity.id
_entity.type
_entity.pdbx_description
1 polymer ?
#
loop_
_entity_poly.entity_id
_entity_poly.type
_entity_poly.pdbx_seq_one_letter_code
_entity_poly.pdbx_strand_id
1 'polypeptide(L)'
;MNRKLKLIGTAILIATFASTFSACSDTKTDEQARYMRVYGTIYNDGELIVTENAVLSFLQYSDMSTIALCGQSNCDHSNAVTEDGLPCLAYGKQTLPFLYNEKLYWFEDRYETKDGKAVESAVLHSSDPLGTSEKEVCKIEGFSCDWISTSVLKNNTLLFFPYQSAYDEKGAITGDNTNHFGVLDIETGKFTDFGATENNKTKILGVYDNKFYFNSSVYDIKTGKYSENTMPSEPPAVRLSDDYYAYNNDSNIEVLTPKTSEPIVIHNDKILSETVILGDYLFQCDNAQWYYYNLKDEAPARHDISYGEGLYAQVLSEYEDSYIISVYNAEEQTVTKEKVAKSDILGE
;
A
#
# COMPACT_ATOMS: atom_id res chain seq x y z
N MET A 1 -29.79 -2.66 -40.27
CA MET A 1 -29.29 -1.32 -39.88
C MET A 1 -28.05 -1.52 -39.01
N ASN A 2 -26.88 -1.20 -39.58
CA ASN A 2 -25.54 -0.96 -39.00
C ASN A 2 -24.96 -1.87 -37.89
N ARG A 3 -24.31 -2.97 -38.33
CA ARG A 3 -23.25 -3.71 -37.58
C ARG A 3 -21.93 -2.93 -37.39
N LYS A 4 -21.86 -1.65 -37.77
CA LYS A 4 -20.65 -0.81 -37.74
C LYS A 4 -20.51 0.12 -36.52
N LEU A 5 -21.48 0.15 -35.59
CA LEU A 5 -21.44 1.06 -34.43
C LEU A 5 -21.02 0.45 -33.08
N LYS A 6 -20.86 -0.88 -32.94
CA LYS A 6 -20.47 -1.50 -31.66
C LYS A 6 -18.96 -1.58 -31.40
N LEU A 7 -18.11 -1.41 -32.42
CA LEU A 7 -16.65 -1.49 -32.25
C LEU A 7 -15.99 -0.18 -31.80
N ILE A 8 -16.71 0.95 -31.85
CA ILE A 8 -16.13 2.26 -31.51
C ILE A 8 -16.15 2.50 -29.99
N GLY A 9 -17.11 1.93 -29.24
CA GLY A 9 -17.16 2.06 -27.78
C GLY A 9 -16.10 1.23 -27.04
N THR A 10 -15.74 0.06 -27.57
CA THR A 10 -14.80 -0.88 -26.93
C THR A 10 -13.34 -0.43 -27.09
N ALA A 11 -12.99 0.17 -28.24
CA ALA A 11 -11.65 0.69 -28.47
C ALA A 11 -11.38 1.98 -27.68
N ILE A 12 -12.40 2.81 -27.45
CA ILE A 12 -12.25 4.05 -26.69
C ILE A 12 -12.08 3.75 -25.19
N LEU A 13 -12.80 2.79 -24.60
CA LEU A 13 -12.61 2.45 -23.17
C LEU A 13 -11.23 1.83 -22.88
N ILE A 14 -10.75 0.93 -23.77
CA ILE A 14 -9.42 0.30 -23.66
C ILE A 14 -8.30 1.32 -23.95
N ALA A 15 -8.48 2.19 -24.95
CA ALA A 15 -7.50 3.24 -25.27
C ALA A 15 -7.44 4.33 -24.19
N THR A 16 -8.56 4.65 -23.53
CA THR A 16 -8.58 5.64 -22.44
C THR A 16 -7.85 5.10 -21.21
N PHE A 17 -8.03 3.82 -20.86
CA PHE A 17 -7.29 3.13 -19.79
C PHE A 17 -5.80 2.95 -20.05
N ALA A 18 -5.41 2.62 -21.29
CA ALA A 18 -3.99 2.57 -21.66
C ALA A 18 -3.38 3.99 -21.72
N SER A 19 -4.19 5.01 -22.01
CA SER A 19 -3.74 6.41 -22.04
C SER A 19 -3.70 7.09 -20.68
N THR A 20 -4.44 6.63 -19.67
CA THR A 20 -4.31 7.11 -18.27
C THR A 20 -3.02 6.60 -17.61
N PHE A 21 -2.40 5.54 -18.12
CA PHE A 21 -1.02 5.18 -17.75
C PHE A 21 0.05 5.93 -18.58
N SER A 22 -0.35 6.69 -19.62
CA SER A 22 0.56 7.32 -20.59
C SER A 22 0.41 8.86 -20.70
N ALA A 23 -0.35 9.53 -19.84
CA ALA A 23 -0.58 10.97 -19.95
C ALA A 23 -0.19 11.72 -18.66
N CYS A 24 0.93 12.44 -18.74
CA CYS A 24 1.48 13.40 -17.76
C CYS A 24 2.10 12.79 -16.49
N SER A 25 2.96 11.80 -16.68
CA SER A 25 3.95 11.40 -15.68
C SER A 25 5.07 12.45 -15.56
N ASP A 26 5.09 13.22 -14.47
CA ASP A 26 6.33 13.24 -13.69
C ASP A 26 6.41 11.83 -13.11
N THR A 27 7.08 10.94 -13.83
CA THR A 27 7.24 9.54 -13.46
C THR A 27 7.76 9.47 -12.02
N LYS A 28 6.91 9.08 -11.07
CA LYS A 28 7.38 8.38 -9.88
C LYS A 28 7.96 7.06 -10.40
N THR A 29 9.22 7.12 -10.81
CA THR A 29 10.01 6.03 -11.38
C THR A 29 10.00 4.83 -10.42
N ASP A 30 10.24 3.63 -10.95
CA ASP A 30 10.33 2.36 -10.20
C ASP A 30 11.35 2.34 -9.05
N GLU A 31 12.12 3.43 -8.89
CA GLU A 31 13.05 3.70 -7.79
C GLU A 31 12.38 4.07 -6.46
N GLN A 32 11.12 4.52 -6.48
CA GLN A 32 10.40 4.89 -5.26
C GLN A 32 9.87 3.66 -4.50
N ALA A 33 9.99 3.68 -3.17
CA ALA A 33 9.39 2.64 -2.34
C ALA A 33 7.87 2.75 -2.34
N ARG A 34 7.17 1.67 -2.65
CA ARG A 34 5.70 1.59 -2.66
C ARG A 34 5.22 0.90 -1.40
N TYR A 35 4.58 1.63 -0.51
CA TYR A 35 3.94 1.08 0.68
C TYR A 35 2.54 0.60 0.34
N MET A 36 2.25 -0.66 0.67
CA MET A 36 0.98 -1.32 0.40
C MET A 36 0.29 -1.64 1.73
N ARG A 37 -1.00 -1.33 1.80
CA ARG A 37 -1.86 -1.61 2.96
C ARG A 37 -2.95 -2.61 2.55
N VAL A 38 -3.51 -3.30 3.54
CA VAL A 38 -4.67 -4.17 3.31
C VAL A 38 -5.80 -3.32 2.71
N TYR A 39 -6.41 -3.80 1.62
CA TYR A 39 -7.54 -3.19 0.91
C TYR A 39 -7.28 -1.86 0.17
N GLY A 40 -6.03 -1.37 0.13
CA GLY A 40 -5.69 -0.10 -0.51
C GLY A 40 -4.22 -0.03 -0.93
N THR A 41 -3.96 0.02 -2.25
CA THR A 41 -2.61 0.26 -2.79
C THR A 41 -2.62 1.51 -3.66
N ILE A 42 -2.03 2.59 -3.16
CA ILE A 42 -1.85 3.84 -3.91
C ILE A 42 -0.90 3.57 -5.09
N TYR A 43 -1.29 3.98 -6.28
CA TYR A 43 -0.52 3.82 -7.50
C TYR A 43 -0.72 5.00 -8.43
N ASN A 44 0.37 5.73 -8.69
CA ASN A 44 0.40 6.93 -9.54
C ASN A 44 -0.74 7.90 -9.18
N ASP A 45 -1.72 8.01 -10.08
CA ASP A 45 -2.82 8.98 -10.03
C ASP A 45 -4.10 8.39 -9.43
N GLY A 46 -3.97 7.34 -8.62
CA GLY A 46 -5.10 6.67 -8.02
C GLY A 46 -4.74 5.61 -7.00
N GLU A 47 -5.71 4.74 -6.72
CA GLU A 47 -5.59 3.70 -5.70
C GLU A 47 -6.38 2.45 -6.11
N LEU A 48 -5.76 1.29 -5.92
CA LEU A 48 -6.48 0.02 -5.95
C LEU A 48 -7.33 -0.11 -4.70
N ILE A 49 -8.62 -0.35 -4.88
CA ILE A 49 -9.58 -0.59 -3.81
C ILE A 49 -10.32 -1.89 -4.05
N VAL A 50 -10.70 -2.57 -2.99
CA VAL A 50 -11.64 -3.71 -3.05
C VAL A 50 -12.98 -3.21 -2.53
N THR A 51 -14.02 -3.29 -3.37
CA THR A 51 -15.36 -2.88 -2.96
C THR A 51 -15.97 -3.88 -1.98
N GLU A 52 -17.08 -3.51 -1.32
CA GLU A 52 -17.82 -4.41 -0.43
C GLU A 52 -18.24 -5.72 -1.12
N ASN A 53 -18.46 -5.68 -2.43
CA ASN A 53 -18.78 -6.85 -3.24
C ASN A 53 -17.53 -7.60 -3.71
N ALA A 54 -16.37 -7.47 -3.06
CA ALA A 54 -15.14 -8.17 -3.43
C ALA A 54 -14.60 -7.84 -4.84
N VAL A 55 -15.05 -6.76 -5.47
CA VAL A 55 -14.63 -6.35 -6.81
C VAL A 55 -13.39 -5.47 -6.70
N LEU A 56 -12.27 -5.94 -7.25
CA LEU A 56 -11.07 -5.11 -7.37
C LEU A 56 -11.31 -3.98 -8.37
N SER A 57 -11.10 -2.75 -7.91
CA SER A 57 -11.33 -1.53 -8.68
C SER A 57 -10.17 -0.56 -8.52
N PHE A 58 -10.09 0.41 -9.41
CA PHE A 58 -9.15 1.52 -9.33
C PHE A 58 -9.93 2.82 -9.15
N LEU A 59 -9.66 3.53 -8.06
CA LEU A 59 -10.15 4.88 -7.79
C LEU A 59 -9.20 5.88 -8.45
N GLN A 60 -9.68 6.62 -9.44
CA GLN A 60 -8.92 7.66 -10.13
C GLN A 60 -8.99 8.98 -9.37
N TYR A 61 -7.86 9.59 -9.06
CA TYR A 61 -7.83 10.87 -8.35
C TYR A 61 -8.18 12.08 -9.23
N SER A 62 -8.06 11.96 -10.55
CA SER A 62 -8.41 13.03 -11.49
C SER A 62 -9.88 13.47 -11.37
N ASP A 63 -10.79 12.52 -11.22
CA ASP A 63 -12.24 12.76 -11.17
C ASP A 63 -12.96 12.03 -10.02
N MET A 64 -12.22 11.35 -9.15
CA MET A 64 -12.73 10.52 -8.05
C MET A 64 -13.66 9.39 -8.52
N SER A 65 -13.60 9.01 -9.80
CA SER A 65 -14.36 7.88 -10.33
C SER A 65 -13.70 6.55 -9.98
N THR A 66 -14.52 5.52 -9.75
CA THR A 66 -14.06 4.16 -9.52
C THR A 66 -14.33 3.30 -10.74
N ILE A 67 -13.35 2.47 -11.12
CA ILE A 67 -13.50 1.56 -12.26
C ILE A 67 -13.05 0.15 -11.88
N ALA A 68 -13.91 -0.84 -12.14
CA ALA A 68 -13.59 -2.24 -11.93
C ALA A 68 -12.45 -2.70 -12.87
N LEU A 69 -11.49 -3.43 -12.33
CA LEU A 69 -10.36 -3.98 -13.09
C LEU A 69 -10.74 -5.28 -13.78
N CYS A 70 -11.60 -5.16 -14.79
CA CYS A 70 -12.14 -6.29 -15.55
C CYS A 70 -12.13 -6.00 -17.06
N GLY A 71 -11.40 -6.82 -17.82
CA GLY A 71 -11.32 -6.71 -19.28
C GLY A 71 -12.52 -7.28 -20.03
N GLN A 72 -13.51 -7.84 -19.33
CA GLN A 72 -14.67 -8.46 -19.96
C GLN A 72 -15.71 -7.42 -20.36
N SER A 73 -16.06 -7.41 -21.66
CA SER A 73 -17.15 -6.58 -22.14
C SER A 73 -18.49 -7.05 -21.55
N ASN A 74 -19.24 -6.12 -20.96
CA ASN A 74 -20.55 -6.34 -20.33
C ASN A 74 -20.52 -7.15 -19.02
N CYS A 75 -19.39 -7.19 -18.30
CA CYS A 75 -19.42 -7.62 -16.91
C CYS A 75 -20.16 -6.56 -16.07
N ASP A 76 -21.20 -6.97 -15.35
CA ASP A 76 -21.95 -6.08 -14.45
C ASP A 76 -21.29 -5.95 -13.07
N HIS A 77 -20.28 -6.79 -12.80
CA HIS A 77 -19.54 -6.88 -11.53
C HIS A 77 -20.44 -7.14 -10.31
N SER A 78 -21.61 -7.74 -10.52
CA SER A 78 -22.55 -8.04 -9.43
C SER A 78 -22.17 -9.32 -8.68
N ASN A 79 -21.46 -10.24 -9.34
CA ASN A 79 -21.12 -11.56 -8.83
C ASN A 79 -19.76 -12.02 -9.38
N ALA A 80 -19.17 -13.02 -8.73
CA ALA A 80 -17.92 -13.66 -9.17
C ALA A 80 -18.05 -14.34 -10.54
N VAL A 81 -19.26 -14.71 -10.94
CA VAL A 81 -19.58 -15.29 -12.24
C VAL A 81 -20.75 -14.50 -12.84
N THR A 82 -20.60 -14.03 -14.08
CA THR A 82 -21.62 -13.30 -14.82
C THR A 82 -22.84 -14.19 -15.11
N GLU A 83 -23.98 -13.59 -15.50
CA GLU A 83 -25.16 -14.35 -15.95
C GLU A 83 -24.85 -15.32 -17.09
N ASP A 84 -23.94 -14.96 -17.99
CA ASP A 84 -23.48 -15.80 -19.11
C ASP A 84 -22.50 -16.93 -18.69
N GLY A 85 -22.25 -17.10 -17.39
CA GLY A 85 -21.37 -18.15 -16.85
C GLY A 85 -19.88 -17.87 -16.96
N LEU A 86 -19.45 -16.64 -17.28
CA LEU A 86 -18.05 -16.25 -17.36
C LEU A 86 -17.56 -15.72 -16.01
N PRO A 87 -16.32 -16.03 -15.58
CA PRO A 87 -15.79 -15.52 -14.32
C PRO A 87 -15.49 -14.02 -14.44
N CYS A 88 -15.90 -13.21 -13.46
CA CYS A 88 -15.53 -11.80 -13.39
C CYS A 88 -14.02 -11.67 -13.08
N LEU A 89 -13.27 -10.99 -13.95
CA LEU A 89 -11.80 -10.88 -13.81
C LEU A 89 -11.38 -9.98 -12.64
N ALA A 90 -12.27 -9.12 -12.13
CA ALA A 90 -12.01 -8.29 -10.96
C ALA A 90 -12.21 -9.03 -9.62
N TYR A 91 -12.79 -10.23 -9.63
CA TYR A 91 -13.04 -11.02 -8.42
C TYR A 91 -11.83 -11.87 -8.01
N GLY A 92 -11.76 -12.20 -6.72
CA GLY A 92 -10.77 -13.16 -6.17
C GLY A 92 -9.36 -12.62 -6.00
N LYS A 93 -9.16 -11.30 -6.08
CA LYS A 93 -7.84 -10.63 -6.04
C LYS A 93 -7.69 -9.72 -4.82
N GLN A 94 -8.15 -10.21 -3.67
CA GLN A 94 -8.29 -9.38 -2.46
C GLN A 94 -7.02 -9.31 -1.62
N THR A 95 -6.20 -10.36 -1.67
CA THR A 95 -5.03 -10.49 -0.81
C THR A 95 -3.86 -9.71 -1.40
N LEU A 96 -3.65 -8.51 -0.84
CA LEU A 96 -2.58 -7.57 -1.20
C LEU A 96 -2.47 -7.32 -2.73
N PRO A 97 -3.51 -6.78 -3.39
CA PRO A 97 -3.41 -6.40 -4.79
C PRO A 97 -2.51 -5.18 -4.96
N PHE A 98 -1.61 -5.22 -5.95
CA PHE A 98 -0.77 -4.08 -6.29
C PHE A 98 -0.48 -3.98 -7.79
N LEU A 99 -0.34 -2.74 -8.28
CA LEU A 99 0.13 -2.46 -9.63
C LEU A 99 1.64 -2.19 -9.59
N TYR A 100 2.37 -2.79 -10.52
CA TYR A 100 3.81 -2.56 -10.69
C TYR A 100 4.25 -2.95 -12.11
N ASN A 101 5.08 -2.12 -12.75
CA ASN A 101 5.53 -2.33 -14.14
C ASN A 101 4.40 -2.72 -15.10
N GLU A 102 3.31 -1.93 -15.07
CA GLU A 102 2.12 -2.13 -15.91
C GLU A 102 1.42 -3.49 -15.73
N LYS A 103 1.64 -4.17 -14.61
CA LYS A 103 0.99 -5.44 -14.28
C LYS A 103 0.29 -5.36 -12.95
N LEU A 104 -0.80 -6.12 -12.84
CA LEU A 104 -1.49 -6.38 -11.58
C LEU A 104 -0.90 -7.63 -10.93
N TYR A 105 -0.64 -7.56 -9.65
CA TYR A 105 -0.20 -8.67 -8.81
C TYR A 105 -1.13 -8.83 -7.61
N TRP A 106 -1.28 -10.05 -7.12
CA TRP A 106 -2.02 -10.38 -5.90
C TRP A 106 -1.57 -11.74 -5.37
N PHE A 107 -1.81 -11.99 -4.09
CA PHE A 107 -1.62 -13.30 -3.50
C PHE A 107 -2.93 -14.10 -3.51
N GLU A 108 -2.80 -15.42 -3.62
CA GLU A 108 -3.84 -16.41 -3.36
C GLU A 108 -3.28 -17.41 -2.35
N ASP A 109 -4.02 -17.66 -1.27
CA ASP A 109 -3.69 -18.76 -0.37
C ASP A 109 -4.31 -20.06 -0.87
N ARG A 110 -3.44 -21.06 -1.09
CA ARG A 110 -3.82 -22.38 -1.58
C ARG A 110 -3.56 -23.44 -0.52
N TYR A 111 -4.58 -24.26 -0.29
CA TYR A 111 -4.53 -25.37 0.66
C TYR A 111 -4.53 -26.69 -0.10
N GLU A 112 -3.47 -27.47 0.08
CA GLU A 112 -3.30 -28.79 -0.55
C GLU A 112 -3.08 -29.86 0.52
N THR A 113 -3.41 -31.11 0.21
CA THR A 113 -3.03 -32.24 1.06
C THR A 113 -1.81 -32.94 0.45
N LYS A 114 -0.68 -32.95 1.16
CA LYS A 114 0.52 -33.71 0.80
C LYS A 114 0.86 -34.70 1.90
N ASP A 115 1.06 -35.97 1.55
CA ASP A 115 1.39 -37.05 2.50
C ASP A 115 0.46 -37.12 3.72
N GLY A 116 -0.83 -36.86 3.51
CA GLY A 116 -1.85 -36.89 4.57
C GLY A 116 -1.86 -35.66 5.49
N LYS A 117 -1.08 -34.62 5.18
CA LYS A 117 -1.04 -33.35 5.93
C LYS A 117 -1.51 -32.19 5.07
N ALA A 118 -2.23 -31.26 5.69
CA ALA A 118 -2.53 -29.98 5.06
C ALA A 118 -1.23 -29.18 4.89
N VAL A 119 -1.04 -28.63 3.70
CA VAL A 119 0.05 -27.74 3.35
C VAL A 119 -0.58 -26.49 2.77
N GLU A 120 -0.42 -25.37 3.47
CA GLU A 120 -0.76 -24.05 2.96
C GLU A 120 0.36 -23.53 2.06
N SER A 121 0.01 -22.68 1.10
CA SER A 121 0.98 -22.02 0.23
C SER A 121 0.44 -20.67 -0.20
N ALA A 122 1.28 -19.65 -0.15
CA ALA A 122 1.00 -18.35 -0.73
C ALA A 122 1.46 -18.37 -2.20
N VAL A 123 0.54 -18.11 -3.12
CA VAL A 123 0.81 -18.07 -4.56
C VAL A 123 0.75 -16.62 -5.01
N LEU A 124 1.85 -16.09 -5.55
CA LEU A 124 1.85 -14.77 -6.19
C LEU A 124 1.39 -14.95 -7.62
N HIS A 125 0.37 -14.21 -8.02
CA HIS A 125 -0.12 -14.14 -9.39
C HIS A 125 0.28 -12.81 -10.03
N SER A 126 0.26 -12.80 -11.36
CA SER A 126 0.33 -11.57 -12.14
C SER A 126 -0.60 -11.62 -13.34
N SER A 127 -1.06 -10.46 -13.80
CA SER A 127 -1.90 -10.31 -14.98
C SER A 127 -1.69 -8.92 -15.62
N ASP A 128 -2.29 -8.71 -16.78
CA ASP A 128 -2.52 -7.36 -17.28
C ASP A 128 -3.44 -6.60 -16.29
N PRO A 129 -3.41 -5.25 -16.21
CA PRO A 129 -4.17 -4.49 -15.21
C PRO A 129 -5.69 -4.76 -15.20
N LEU A 130 -6.25 -5.22 -16.32
CA LEU A 130 -7.67 -5.57 -16.45
C LEU A 130 -7.97 -7.05 -16.13
N GLY A 131 -7.03 -7.77 -15.52
CA GLY A 131 -7.16 -9.16 -15.11
C GLY A 131 -7.03 -10.19 -16.25
N THR A 132 -6.60 -9.79 -17.44
CA THR A 132 -6.32 -10.72 -18.54
C THR A 132 -4.91 -11.29 -18.46
N SER A 133 -4.66 -12.41 -19.15
CA SER A 133 -3.32 -13.02 -19.23
C SER A 133 -2.74 -13.43 -17.87
N GLU A 134 -3.59 -13.90 -16.96
CA GLU A 134 -3.20 -14.35 -15.63
C GLU A 134 -2.15 -15.47 -15.68
N LYS A 135 -1.17 -15.38 -14.79
CA LYS A 135 -0.15 -16.41 -14.58
C LYS A 135 0.31 -16.46 -13.14
N GLU A 136 0.71 -17.64 -12.69
CA GLU A 136 1.45 -17.80 -11.44
C GLU A 136 2.89 -17.31 -11.62
N VAL A 137 3.35 -16.47 -10.71
CA VAL A 137 4.74 -15.98 -10.63
C VAL A 137 5.57 -16.93 -9.78
N CYS A 138 5.10 -17.23 -8.57
CA CYS A 138 5.74 -18.18 -7.67
C CYS A 138 4.76 -18.76 -6.65
N LYS A 139 5.13 -19.91 -6.07
CA LYS A 139 4.45 -20.55 -4.95
C LYS A 139 5.41 -20.64 -3.77
N ILE A 140 4.97 -20.15 -2.61
CA ILE A 140 5.72 -20.16 -1.36
C ILE A 140 5.05 -21.18 -0.43
N GLU A 141 5.60 -22.39 -0.38
CA GLU A 141 5.02 -23.48 0.43
C GLU A 141 5.25 -23.27 1.94
N GLY A 142 4.25 -23.60 2.75
CA GLY A 142 4.30 -23.50 4.21
C GLY A 142 4.05 -22.10 4.75
N PHE A 143 3.49 -21.22 3.92
CA PHE A 143 3.16 -19.84 4.28
C PHE A 143 1.78 -19.46 3.74
N SER A 144 1.15 -18.51 4.42
CA SER A 144 -0.11 -17.87 4.06
C SER A 144 0.07 -16.34 4.09
N CYS A 145 -0.69 -15.66 3.23
CA CYS A 145 -0.64 -14.22 3.02
C CYS A 145 -1.99 -13.52 3.25
N ASP A 146 -3.03 -14.24 3.66
CA ASP A 146 -4.39 -13.72 3.88
C ASP A 146 -4.47 -12.52 4.84
N TRP A 147 -3.46 -12.31 5.69
CA TRP A 147 -3.43 -11.23 6.70
C TRP A 147 -2.12 -10.42 6.69
N ILE A 148 -1.72 -9.92 5.51
CA ILE A 148 -0.54 -9.03 5.42
C ILE A 148 -0.92 -7.59 5.76
N SER A 149 -0.61 -7.14 6.98
CA SER A 149 -0.94 -5.78 7.46
C SER A 149 -0.18 -4.65 6.75
N THR A 150 1.07 -4.88 6.35
CA THR A 150 1.91 -3.89 5.67
C THR A 150 2.93 -4.59 4.78
N SER A 151 3.12 -4.09 3.57
CA SER A 151 4.18 -4.53 2.67
C SER A 151 4.82 -3.34 1.99
N VAL A 152 6.05 -3.52 1.52
CA VAL A 152 6.73 -2.50 0.74
C VAL A 152 7.43 -3.10 -0.46
N LEU A 153 7.21 -2.52 -1.63
CA LEU A 153 7.85 -2.90 -2.88
C LEU A 153 8.84 -1.82 -3.31
N LYS A 154 10.09 -2.21 -3.59
CA LYS A 154 11.09 -1.31 -4.19
C LYS A 154 12.04 -2.12 -5.07
N ASN A 155 12.34 -1.65 -6.28
CA ASN A 155 13.28 -2.30 -7.21
C ASN A 155 13.03 -3.82 -7.35
N ASN A 156 11.80 -4.21 -7.72
CA ASN A 156 11.34 -5.60 -7.82
C ASN A 156 11.37 -6.40 -6.48
N THR A 157 11.78 -5.79 -5.38
CA THR A 157 11.91 -6.45 -4.08
C THR A 157 10.69 -6.14 -3.23
N LEU A 158 9.84 -7.14 -3.04
CA LEU A 158 8.68 -7.09 -2.15
C LEU A 158 9.09 -7.58 -0.75
N LEU A 159 8.90 -6.72 0.24
CA LEU A 159 9.04 -7.06 1.65
C LEU A 159 7.66 -7.13 2.28
N PHE A 160 7.41 -8.22 2.99
CA PHE A 160 6.11 -8.53 3.55
C PHE A 160 6.26 -9.49 4.72
N PHE A 161 5.16 -9.70 5.45
CA PHE A 161 5.12 -10.59 6.60
C PHE A 161 4.13 -11.73 6.34
N PRO A 162 4.54 -12.80 5.64
CA PRO A 162 3.73 -14.00 5.58
C PRO A 162 3.68 -14.65 6.96
N TYR A 163 2.66 -15.45 7.21
CA TYR A 163 2.56 -16.23 8.44
C TYR A 163 2.54 -17.73 8.16
N GLN A 164 2.96 -18.50 9.16
CA GLN A 164 2.81 -19.94 9.19
C GLN A 164 1.73 -20.32 10.20
N SER A 165 0.74 -21.09 9.75
CA SER A 165 -0.28 -21.67 10.60
C SER A 165 0.30 -22.82 11.42
N ALA A 166 -0.07 -22.91 12.70
CA ALA A 166 0.17 -24.09 13.50
C ALA A 166 -0.92 -25.14 13.27
N TYR A 167 -0.51 -26.41 13.31
CA TYR A 167 -1.39 -27.56 13.12
C TYR A 167 -1.33 -28.49 14.33
N ASP A 168 -2.47 -29.07 14.69
CA ASP A 168 -2.55 -30.10 15.73
C ASP A 168 -2.03 -31.46 15.21
N GLU A 169 -1.97 -32.45 16.11
CA GLU A 169 -1.53 -33.82 15.79
C GLU A 169 -2.41 -34.52 14.72
N LYS A 170 -3.62 -34.01 14.47
CA LYS A 170 -4.56 -34.51 13.46
C LYS A 170 -4.49 -33.72 12.15
N GLY A 171 -3.63 -32.71 12.07
CA GLY A 171 -3.45 -31.86 10.89
C GLY A 171 -4.49 -30.74 10.74
N ALA A 172 -5.25 -30.42 11.79
CA ALA A 172 -6.17 -29.28 11.79
C ALA A 172 -5.44 -28.01 12.26
N ILE A 173 -5.77 -26.85 11.66
CA ILE A 173 -5.23 -25.55 12.07
C ILE A 173 -5.66 -25.24 13.51
N THR A 174 -4.71 -24.88 14.38
CA THR A 174 -4.99 -24.59 15.80
C THR A 174 -5.45 -23.16 16.03
N GLY A 175 -5.21 -22.27 15.06
CA GLY A 175 -5.45 -20.82 15.16
C GLY A 175 -4.23 -20.04 15.69
N ASP A 176 -3.15 -20.72 16.07
CA ASP A 176 -1.89 -20.06 16.37
C ASP A 176 -1.12 -19.81 15.07
N ASN A 177 -0.70 -18.56 14.85
CA ASN A 177 0.06 -18.17 13.66
C ASN A 177 1.39 -17.55 14.08
N THR A 178 2.45 -17.85 13.34
CA THR A 178 3.77 -17.23 13.51
C THR A 178 4.06 -16.32 12.33
N ASN A 179 4.27 -15.03 12.56
CA ASN A 179 4.66 -14.07 11.51
C ASN A 179 6.14 -14.23 11.17
N HIS A 180 6.47 -14.23 9.89
CA HIS A 180 7.85 -14.31 9.40
C HIS A 180 8.22 -13.04 8.65
N PHE A 181 9.51 -12.73 8.58
CA PHE A 181 9.99 -11.68 7.69
C PHE A 181 10.38 -12.27 6.34
N GLY A 182 9.58 -11.95 5.31
CA GLY A 182 9.75 -12.43 3.95
C GLY A 182 10.29 -11.37 3.00
N VAL A 183 11.21 -11.78 2.13
CA VAL A 183 11.67 -10.98 0.98
C VAL A 183 11.46 -11.77 -0.30
N LEU A 184 10.74 -11.18 -1.25
CA LEU A 184 10.44 -11.77 -2.55
C LEU A 184 10.95 -10.87 -3.68
N ASP A 185 11.77 -11.42 -4.56
CA ASP A 185 11.99 -10.86 -5.89
C ASP A 185 10.79 -11.23 -6.77
N ILE A 186 9.98 -10.25 -7.17
CA ILE A 186 8.75 -10.49 -7.93
C ILE A 186 9.00 -10.83 -9.40
N GLU A 187 10.20 -10.54 -9.92
CA GLU A 187 10.55 -10.86 -11.30
C GLU A 187 11.00 -12.31 -11.41
N THR A 188 11.87 -12.75 -10.48
CA THR A 188 12.39 -14.12 -10.48
C THR A 188 11.53 -15.09 -9.67
N GLY A 189 10.61 -14.59 -8.85
CA GLY A 189 9.83 -15.40 -7.90
C GLY A 189 10.65 -15.96 -6.74
N LYS A 190 11.83 -15.38 -6.46
CA LYS A 190 12.75 -15.91 -5.44
C LYS A 190 12.36 -15.38 -4.07
N PHE A 191 11.86 -16.27 -3.22
CA PHE A 191 11.54 -15.98 -1.83
C PHE A 191 12.71 -16.31 -0.89
N THR A 192 12.95 -15.44 0.08
CA THR A 192 13.88 -15.64 1.21
C THR A 192 13.15 -15.38 2.51
N ASP A 193 13.11 -16.39 3.38
CA ASP A 193 12.62 -16.27 4.76
C ASP A 193 13.77 -15.94 5.71
N PHE A 194 13.61 -14.88 6.50
CA PHE A 194 14.56 -14.48 7.55
C PHE A 194 14.16 -14.99 8.94
N GLY A 195 13.06 -15.74 9.03
CA GLY A 195 12.59 -16.42 10.22
C GLY A 195 11.46 -15.72 10.94
N ALA A 196 11.00 -16.39 12.00
CA ALA A 196 9.92 -15.92 12.86
C ALA A 196 10.27 -14.57 13.51
N THR A 197 9.25 -13.73 13.59
CA THR A 197 9.31 -12.39 14.18
C THR A 197 8.37 -12.34 15.38
N GLU A 198 8.80 -11.68 16.45
CA GLU A 198 7.89 -11.36 17.56
C GLU A 198 6.88 -10.31 17.09
N ASN A 199 5.63 -10.39 17.57
CA ASN A 199 4.51 -9.54 17.12
C ASN A 199 4.75 -8.01 17.22
N ASN A 200 5.74 -7.55 17.99
CA ASN A 200 6.11 -6.13 18.10
C ASN A 200 7.30 -5.73 17.20
N LYS A 201 7.90 -6.67 16.47
CA LYS A 201 9.00 -6.46 15.49
C LYS A 201 8.50 -6.39 14.04
N THR A 202 7.21 -6.59 13.81
CA THR A 202 6.53 -6.72 12.50
C THR A 202 5.93 -5.42 11.98
N LYS A 203 6.64 -4.30 12.17
CA LYS A 203 6.24 -3.01 11.56
C LYS A 203 7.39 -2.48 10.73
N ILE A 204 7.17 -2.38 9.42
CA ILE A 204 8.08 -1.62 8.55
C ILE A 204 7.93 -0.16 8.95
N LEU A 205 9.01 0.40 9.51
CA LEU A 205 9.10 1.80 9.88
C LEU A 205 9.31 2.66 8.65
N GLY A 206 10.05 2.12 7.68
CA GLY A 206 10.26 2.81 6.42
C GLY A 206 11.38 2.18 5.63
N VAL A 207 11.54 2.64 4.40
CA VAL A 207 12.79 2.46 3.64
C VAL A 207 13.76 3.60 4.05
N TYR A 208 14.99 3.71 3.59
CA TYR A 208 15.87 4.90 3.54
C TYR A 208 17.23 4.41 3.03
N ASP A 209 17.87 5.10 2.09
CA ASP A 209 19.16 4.66 1.51
C ASP A 209 19.17 3.17 1.07
N ASN A 210 18.08 2.71 0.44
CA ASN A 210 17.90 1.30 0.04
C ASN A 210 18.01 0.29 1.19
N LYS A 211 17.69 0.72 2.41
CA LYS A 211 17.55 -0.12 3.59
C LYS A 211 16.13 -0.01 4.10
N PHE A 212 15.56 -1.12 4.53
CA PHE A 212 14.28 -1.19 5.21
C PHE A 212 14.53 -1.24 6.70
N TYR A 213 13.89 -0.33 7.42
CA TYR A 213 14.01 -0.19 8.86
C TYR A 213 12.78 -0.80 9.53
N PHE A 214 13.06 -1.54 10.59
CA PHE A 214 12.08 -2.10 11.52
C PHE A 214 12.41 -1.60 12.93
N ASN A 215 11.55 -1.89 13.91
CA ASN A 215 11.76 -1.49 15.30
C ASN A 215 13.14 -1.88 15.85
N SER A 216 13.64 -3.08 15.51
CA SER A 216 14.89 -3.62 16.08
C SER A 216 15.88 -4.13 15.02
N SER A 217 15.55 -4.01 13.74
CA SER A 217 16.36 -4.56 12.66
C SER A 217 16.35 -3.68 11.42
N VAL A 218 17.29 -3.95 10.52
CA VAL A 218 17.43 -3.30 9.22
C VAL A 218 17.69 -4.37 8.17
N TYR A 219 17.04 -4.25 7.01
CA TYR A 219 17.31 -5.05 5.83
C TYR A 219 17.90 -4.18 4.71
N ASP A 220 19.13 -4.43 4.30
CA ASP A 220 19.79 -3.71 3.21
C ASP A 220 19.51 -4.41 1.86
N ILE A 221 18.83 -3.72 0.95
CA ILE A 221 18.41 -4.25 -0.36
C ILE A 221 19.61 -4.59 -1.23
N LYS A 222 20.65 -3.74 -1.21
CA LYS A 222 21.81 -3.89 -2.08
C LYS A 222 22.62 -5.13 -1.73
N THR A 223 22.73 -5.42 -0.44
CA THR A 223 23.53 -6.53 0.08
C THR A 223 22.72 -7.77 0.41
N GLY A 224 21.39 -7.65 0.51
CA GLY A 224 20.47 -8.70 0.95
C GLY A 224 20.66 -9.09 2.43
N LYS A 225 21.28 -8.22 3.24
CA LYS A 225 21.62 -8.53 4.64
C LYS A 225 20.59 -7.96 5.60
N TYR A 226 20.24 -8.78 6.58
CA TYR A 226 19.45 -8.41 7.74
C TYR A 226 20.38 -8.25 8.95
N SER A 227 20.30 -7.11 9.64
CA SER A 227 21.15 -6.78 10.79
C SER A 227 20.35 -6.08 11.89
N GLU A 228 20.94 -5.92 13.06
CA GLU A 228 20.37 -5.12 14.16
C GLU A 228 20.20 -3.66 13.74
N ASN A 229 19.10 -3.04 14.19
CA ASN A 229 18.89 -1.61 14.00
C ASN A 229 19.69 -0.85 15.05
N THR A 230 20.73 -0.14 14.61
CA THR A 230 21.58 0.69 15.46
C THR A 230 21.00 2.10 15.68
N MET A 231 19.83 2.40 15.09
CA MET A 231 19.11 3.65 15.37
C MET A 231 18.56 3.60 16.81
N PRO A 232 18.43 4.75 17.49
CA PRO A 232 17.88 4.82 18.84
C PRO A 232 16.53 4.07 18.90
N SER A 233 16.51 2.96 19.62
CA SER A 233 15.33 2.11 19.74
C SER A 233 14.32 2.74 20.71
N GLU A 234 13.12 2.97 20.19
CA GLU A 234 11.89 3.45 20.82
C GLU A 234 11.80 4.90 21.32
N PRO A 235 10.72 5.64 20.98
CA PRO A 235 9.54 5.26 20.16
C PRO A 235 9.60 5.80 18.70
N PRO A 236 8.65 5.45 17.80
CA PRO A 236 8.91 5.00 16.42
C PRO A 236 9.62 6.01 15.53
N ALA A 237 10.56 5.51 14.72
CA ALA A 237 10.97 6.19 13.50
C ALA A 237 10.01 5.86 12.36
N VAL A 238 9.76 6.80 11.45
CA VAL A 238 8.98 6.57 10.25
C VAL A 238 9.63 7.27 9.06
N ARG A 239 9.94 6.53 7.99
CA ARG A 239 10.20 7.15 6.68
C ARG A 239 8.87 7.32 5.97
N LEU A 240 8.52 8.56 5.77
CA LEU A 240 7.20 8.91 5.26
C LEU A 240 7.24 9.40 3.81
N SER A 241 8.43 9.69 3.28
CA SER A 241 8.67 9.95 1.86
C SER A 241 10.10 9.56 1.46
N ASP A 242 10.43 9.57 0.17
CA ASP A 242 11.79 9.19 -0.24
C ASP A 242 12.89 10.12 0.29
N ASP A 243 12.54 11.37 0.58
CA ASP A 243 13.49 12.40 0.99
C ASP A 243 13.53 12.67 2.49
N TYR A 244 12.60 12.11 3.26
CA TYR A 244 12.46 12.44 4.68
C TYR A 244 12.31 11.19 5.56
N TYR A 245 13.20 11.07 6.54
CA TYR A 245 13.14 10.07 7.60
C TYR A 245 12.94 10.79 8.94
N ALA A 246 11.79 10.61 9.57
CA ALA A 246 11.47 11.22 10.86
C ALA A 246 11.66 10.18 11.98
N TYR A 247 12.17 10.58 13.14
CA TYR A 247 12.23 9.73 14.33
C TYR A 247 12.07 10.53 15.60
N ASN A 248 11.62 9.87 16.67
CA ASN A 248 11.62 10.51 17.97
C ASN A 248 13.03 10.52 18.56
N ASN A 249 13.46 11.68 19.02
CA ASN A 249 14.62 11.83 19.88
C ASN A 249 14.21 12.54 21.17
N ASP A 250 14.16 11.81 22.28
CA ASP A 250 13.64 12.24 23.59
C ASP A 250 12.20 12.81 23.53
N SER A 251 12.10 14.14 23.50
CA SER A 251 10.85 14.92 23.45
C SER A 251 10.68 15.67 22.13
N ASN A 252 11.51 15.37 21.13
CA ASN A 252 11.50 16.01 19.81
C ASN A 252 11.26 14.98 18.72
N ILE A 253 10.86 15.46 17.55
CA ILE A 253 10.95 14.72 16.30
C ILE A 253 12.16 15.27 15.54
N GLU A 254 13.08 14.39 15.16
CA GLU A 254 14.18 14.72 14.26
C GLU A 254 13.88 14.18 12.87
N VAL A 255 14.07 15.02 11.86
CA VAL A 255 13.82 14.66 10.46
C VAL A 255 15.11 14.77 9.67
N LEU A 256 15.61 13.63 9.20
CA LEU A 256 16.76 13.54 8.29
C LEU A 256 16.28 13.73 6.86
N THR A 257 17.03 14.52 6.10
CA THR A 257 16.82 14.72 4.67
C THR A 257 18.15 14.89 3.96
N PRO A 258 18.32 14.41 2.71
CA PRO A 258 19.53 14.69 1.95
C PRO A 258 19.68 16.18 1.58
N LYS A 259 18.62 16.98 1.78
CA LYS A 259 18.61 18.42 1.48
C LYS A 259 19.42 19.25 2.48
N THR A 260 19.66 18.73 3.69
CA THR A 260 20.37 19.42 4.77
C THR A 260 21.46 18.52 5.35
N SER A 261 22.52 19.11 5.92
CA SER A 261 23.57 18.34 6.60
C SER A 261 23.22 17.97 8.04
N GLU A 262 22.33 18.74 8.66
CA GLU A 262 21.85 18.55 10.03
C GLU A 262 20.36 18.15 10.01
N PRO A 263 19.87 17.38 11.01
CA PRO A 263 18.46 17.07 11.16
C PRO A 263 17.61 18.33 11.35
N ILE A 264 16.43 18.35 10.74
CA ILE A 264 15.38 19.33 11.09
C ILE A 264 14.78 18.88 12.42
N VAL A 265 14.66 19.79 13.38
CA VAL A 265 14.18 19.46 14.73
C VAL A 265 12.82 20.09 14.99
N ILE A 266 11.81 19.26 15.22
CA ILE A 266 10.49 19.66 15.71
C ILE A 266 10.49 19.47 17.22
N HIS A 267 10.36 20.57 17.96
CA HIS A 267 10.48 20.55 19.41
C HIS A 267 9.17 20.20 20.12
N ASN A 268 9.28 19.42 21.20
CA ASN A 268 8.16 19.09 22.12
C ASN A 268 7.00 18.35 21.45
N ASP A 269 7.28 17.48 20.49
CA ASP A 269 6.29 16.60 19.88
C ASP A 269 6.87 15.20 19.68
N LYS A 270 6.00 14.23 19.37
CA LYS A 270 6.37 12.87 19.05
C LYS A 270 5.64 12.38 17.80
N ILE A 271 6.27 11.45 17.09
CA ILE A 271 5.67 10.74 15.98
C ILE A 271 4.53 9.87 16.49
N LEU A 272 3.36 10.08 15.90
CA LEU A 272 2.12 9.38 16.22
C LEU A 272 1.89 8.19 15.27
N SER A 273 0.93 7.35 15.60
CA SER A 273 0.59 6.17 14.80
C SER A 273 0.13 6.51 13.39
N GLU A 274 -0.49 7.67 13.23
CA GLU A 274 -1.00 8.21 11.97
C GLU A 274 -0.17 9.44 11.58
N THR A 275 0.96 9.17 10.93
CA THR A 275 1.92 10.18 10.46
C THR A 275 2.19 9.93 8.98
N VAL A 276 2.20 10.98 8.15
CA VAL A 276 2.56 10.94 6.72
C VAL A 276 3.36 12.17 6.33
N ILE A 277 4.31 12.04 5.41
CA ILE A 277 5.05 13.15 4.81
C ILE A 277 4.71 13.14 3.33
N LEU A 278 4.10 14.23 2.87
CA LEU A 278 3.78 14.43 1.47
C LEU A 278 4.48 15.71 1.02
N GLY A 279 5.30 15.60 -0.02
CA GLY A 279 6.26 16.62 -0.39
C GLY A 279 7.17 16.99 0.79
N ASP A 280 7.09 18.26 1.21
CA ASP A 280 7.89 18.83 2.31
C ASP A 280 7.04 19.09 3.57
N TYR A 281 5.91 18.42 3.74
CA TYR A 281 5.03 18.61 4.90
C TYR A 281 4.85 17.31 5.68
N LEU A 282 5.04 17.35 7.00
CA LEU A 282 4.78 16.25 7.92
C LEU A 282 3.41 16.42 8.55
N PHE A 283 2.46 15.57 8.16
CA PHE A 283 1.10 15.51 8.69
C PHE A 283 1.00 14.48 9.82
N GLN A 284 0.33 14.85 10.90
CA GLN A 284 0.02 13.97 12.03
C GLN A 284 -1.45 14.09 12.44
N CYS A 285 -1.95 13.04 13.07
CA CYS A 285 -3.24 13.01 13.72
C CYS A 285 -3.07 12.73 15.22
N ASP A 286 -3.58 13.62 16.06
CA ASP A 286 -3.73 13.39 17.50
C ASP A 286 -5.20 13.54 17.91
N ASN A 287 -5.79 12.49 18.47
CA ASN A 287 -7.19 12.47 18.91
C ASN A 287 -8.15 13.05 17.86
N ALA A 288 -7.93 12.67 16.60
CA ALA A 288 -8.70 13.08 15.43
C ALA A 288 -8.55 14.56 15.01
N GLN A 289 -7.68 15.32 15.69
CA GLN A 289 -7.20 16.62 15.23
C GLN A 289 -5.97 16.41 14.34
N TRP A 290 -6.11 16.77 13.06
CA TRP A 290 -4.98 16.74 12.13
C TRP A 290 -4.21 18.05 12.19
N TYR A 291 -2.90 17.95 12.02
CA TYR A 291 -1.99 19.08 11.97
C TYR A 291 -0.78 18.75 11.10
N TYR A 292 -0.04 19.77 10.69
CA TYR A 292 1.17 19.58 9.89
C TYR A 292 2.33 20.47 10.35
N TYR A 293 3.54 20.09 9.93
CA TYR A 293 4.77 20.86 10.01
C TYR A 293 5.32 21.09 8.60
N ASN A 294 5.72 22.31 8.28
CA ASN A 294 6.44 22.61 7.04
C ASN A 294 7.94 22.32 7.22
N LEU A 295 8.43 21.27 6.57
CA LEU A 295 9.82 20.82 6.67
C LEU A 295 10.79 21.65 5.83
N LYS A 296 10.32 22.70 5.12
CA LYS A 296 11.20 23.70 4.50
C LYS A 296 11.73 24.70 5.53
N ASP A 297 11.06 24.82 6.67
CA ASP A 297 11.43 25.76 7.72
C ASP A 297 12.53 25.14 8.60
N GLU A 298 13.54 25.93 8.97
CA GLU A 298 14.61 25.48 9.87
C GLU A 298 14.09 25.12 11.27
N ALA A 299 13.00 25.78 11.68
CA ALA A 299 12.29 25.53 12.94
C ALA A 299 10.79 25.39 12.66
N PRO A 300 10.32 24.20 12.23
CA PRO A 300 8.93 24.00 11.85
C PRO A 300 7.98 24.25 13.03
N ALA A 301 6.91 25.00 12.76
CA ALA A 301 5.81 25.20 13.70
C ALA A 301 4.64 24.27 13.38
N ARG A 302 3.84 23.96 14.39
CA ARG A 302 2.60 23.18 14.23
C ARG A 302 1.51 24.06 13.60
N HIS A 303 0.89 23.55 12.54
CA HIS A 303 -0.28 24.14 11.90
C HIS A 303 -1.47 23.18 12.00
N ASP A 304 -2.51 23.57 12.74
CA ASP A 304 -3.72 22.75 12.88
C ASP A 304 -4.58 22.83 11.60
N ILE A 305 -5.06 21.66 11.14
CA ILE A 305 -5.96 21.55 10.00
C ILE A 305 -7.39 21.45 10.54
N SER A 306 -8.27 22.34 10.10
CA SER A 306 -9.70 22.26 10.41
C SER A 306 -10.46 21.93 9.13
N TYR A 307 -11.19 20.81 9.13
CA TYR A 307 -11.98 20.36 7.98
C TYR A 307 -13.49 20.59 8.15
N GLY A 308 -13.95 20.93 9.35
CA GLY A 308 -15.36 21.15 9.69
C GLY A 308 -15.71 20.59 11.06
N GLU A 309 -16.80 21.08 11.65
CA GLU A 309 -17.28 20.58 12.94
C GLU A 309 -17.81 19.15 12.78
N GLY A 310 -17.36 18.21 13.63
CA GLY A 310 -17.77 16.81 13.60
C GLY A 310 -17.16 15.95 12.48
N LEU A 311 -16.27 16.53 11.66
CA LEU A 311 -15.57 15.85 10.57
C LEU A 311 -14.11 15.61 10.93
N TYR A 312 -13.61 14.42 10.57
CA TYR A 312 -12.22 14.04 10.76
C TYR A 312 -11.58 13.70 9.42
N ALA A 313 -10.60 14.48 8.99
CA ALA A 313 -9.97 14.33 7.68
C ALA A 313 -8.54 13.78 7.80
N GLN A 314 -8.32 12.57 7.30
CA GLN A 314 -7.00 11.95 7.18
C GLN A 314 -6.39 12.24 5.81
N VAL A 315 -5.20 12.83 5.78
CA VAL A 315 -4.43 12.99 4.54
C VAL A 315 -3.82 11.65 4.13
N LEU A 316 -4.17 11.17 2.94
CA LEU A 316 -3.75 9.86 2.43
C LEU A 316 -2.64 9.96 1.39
N SER A 317 -2.78 10.88 0.44
CA SER A 317 -1.90 10.99 -0.72
C SER A 317 -1.91 12.42 -1.28
N GLU A 318 -1.03 12.65 -2.25
CA GLU A 318 -0.89 13.89 -2.99
C GLU A 318 -1.12 13.61 -4.48
N TYR A 319 -1.87 14.49 -5.14
CA TYR A 319 -2.13 14.45 -6.57
C TYR A 319 -2.15 15.88 -7.13
N GLU A 320 -1.18 16.21 -7.98
CA GLU A 320 -1.03 17.54 -8.58
C GLU A 320 -1.05 18.69 -7.54
N ASP A 321 -1.99 19.62 -7.62
CA ASP A 321 -2.20 20.75 -6.71
C ASP A 321 -3.12 20.41 -5.53
N SER A 322 -3.41 19.13 -5.32
CA SER A 322 -4.40 18.64 -4.37
C SER A 322 -3.87 17.54 -3.45
N TYR A 323 -4.51 17.40 -2.29
CA TYR A 323 -4.40 16.23 -1.43
C TYR A 323 -5.61 15.32 -1.62
N ILE A 324 -5.36 14.01 -1.49
CA ILE A 324 -6.41 13.02 -1.34
C ILE A 324 -6.57 12.74 0.14
N ILE A 325 -7.79 12.92 0.63
CA ILE A 325 -8.11 12.78 2.03
C ILE A 325 -9.23 11.74 2.22
N SER A 326 -9.24 11.10 3.38
CA SER A 326 -10.36 10.32 3.89
C SER A 326 -11.09 11.14 4.93
N VAL A 327 -12.37 11.40 4.74
CA VAL A 327 -13.20 12.16 5.67
C VAL A 327 -14.12 11.20 6.40
N TYR A 328 -13.99 11.13 7.71
CA TYR A 328 -14.92 10.42 8.59
C TYR A 328 -15.93 11.40 9.16
N ASN A 329 -17.21 11.16 8.88
CA ASN A 329 -18.32 11.88 9.50
C ASN A 329 -18.83 11.06 10.68
N ALA A 330 -18.63 11.57 11.90
CA ALA A 330 -19.00 10.88 13.12
C ALA A 330 -20.53 10.76 13.31
N GLU A 331 -21.29 11.77 12.84
CA GLU A 331 -22.75 11.80 12.98
C GLU A 331 -23.41 10.79 12.05
N GLU A 332 -22.94 10.72 10.81
CA GLU A 332 -23.47 9.82 9.78
C GLU A 332 -22.84 8.42 9.82
N GLN A 333 -21.72 8.25 10.55
CA GLN A 333 -20.89 7.06 10.55
C GLN A 333 -20.42 6.64 9.15
N THR A 334 -20.12 7.63 8.31
CA THR A 334 -19.67 7.43 6.93
C THR A 334 -18.20 7.79 6.77
N VAL A 335 -17.53 7.12 5.84
CA VAL A 335 -16.18 7.47 5.39
C VAL A 335 -16.23 7.76 3.91
N THR A 336 -15.84 8.97 3.50
CA THR A 336 -15.69 9.37 2.10
C THR A 336 -14.23 9.60 1.76
N LYS A 337 -13.87 9.44 0.49
CA LYS A 337 -12.58 9.89 -0.04
C LYS A 337 -12.81 11.07 -0.96
N GLU A 338 -12.04 12.13 -0.76
CA GLU A 338 -12.22 13.40 -1.42
C GLU A 338 -10.88 13.94 -1.91
N LYS A 339 -10.93 14.70 -3.01
CA LYS A 339 -9.79 15.48 -3.50
C LYS A 339 -9.99 16.93 -3.09
N VAL A 340 -9.00 17.49 -2.39
CA VAL A 340 -9.05 18.85 -1.82
C VAL A 340 -7.81 19.61 -2.23
N ALA A 341 -7.96 20.88 -2.62
CA ALA A 341 -6.83 21.70 -3.03
C ALA A 341 -5.82 21.87 -1.88
N LYS A 342 -4.53 21.90 -2.20
CA LYS A 342 -3.47 22.10 -1.20
C LYS A 342 -3.63 23.41 -0.45
N SER A 343 -4.05 24.48 -1.13
CA SER A 343 -4.33 25.79 -0.51
C SER A 343 -5.36 25.69 0.62
N ASP A 344 -6.37 24.83 0.46
CA ASP A 344 -7.46 24.70 1.43
C ASP A 344 -7.01 23.95 2.70
N ILE A 345 -6.03 23.03 2.57
CA ILE A 345 -5.45 22.29 3.69
C ILE A 345 -4.30 23.07 4.36
N LEU A 346 -3.44 23.70 3.55
CA LEU A 346 -2.26 24.41 4.04
C LEU A 346 -2.59 25.84 4.50
N GLY A 347 -3.72 26.41 4.09
CA GLY A 347 -4.09 27.79 4.39
C GLY A 347 -3.26 28.82 3.62
N GLU A 348 -2.79 28.46 2.42
CA GLU A 348 -1.96 29.28 1.52
C GLU A 348 -2.77 30.11 0.51
#